data_AF-A0A930K6N5-F1
#
_entry.id   AF-A0A930K6N5-F1
#
_cell.length_a   1.000
_cell.length_b   1.000
_cell.length_c   1.000
_cell.angle_alpha   90.00
_cell.angle_beta   90.00
_cell.angle_gamma   90.00
#
_symmetry.space_group_name_H-M   'P 1'
#
loop_
_entity.id
_entity.type
_entity.pdbx_description
1 polymer ?
#
loop_
_entity_poly.entity_id
_entity_poly.type
_entity_poly.pdbx_seq_one_letter_code
_entity_poly.pdbx_strand_id
1 'polypeptide(L)'
;MESTNHLQKEYGTQRPFTVPENYFSELSSRVMAQIPTEEQKEAVVEVKPRRATLRYLRPLAAAAMTIGVVLVGFLAYHEFDGGQGKHALADSHLAQGAHEASASSEDDFDQAADYFMIDESDMYAYLASEE
;
A
#
# COMPACT_ATOMS: atom_id res chain seq x y z
N MET A 1 -31.41 17.48 -50.96
CA MET A 1 -32.84 17.41 -50.57
C MET A 1 -33.52 16.10 -50.99
N GLU A 2 -32.80 15.11 -51.56
CA GLU A 2 -33.39 13.87 -52.06
C GLU A 2 -33.70 12.83 -50.96
N SER A 3 -32.99 12.87 -49.84
CA SER A 3 -33.10 11.86 -48.77
C SER A 3 -34.45 11.85 -48.05
N THR A 4 -35.12 12.99 -47.90
CA THR A 4 -36.41 13.07 -47.19
C THR A 4 -37.59 12.63 -48.06
N ASN A 5 -37.44 12.68 -49.40
CA ASN A 5 -38.50 12.31 -50.34
C ASN A 5 -38.80 10.81 -50.34
N HIS A 6 -37.77 9.99 -50.17
CA HIS A 6 -37.92 8.53 -50.16
C HIS A 6 -38.74 8.07 -48.95
N LEU A 7 -38.39 8.56 -47.75
CA LEU A 7 -39.11 8.23 -46.52
C LEU A 7 -40.57 8.68 -46.56
N GLN A 8 -40.85 9.88 -47.11
CA GLN A 8 -42.21 10.39 -47.20
C GLN A 8 -43.08 9.61 -48.19
N LYS A 9 -42.48 9.09 -49.27
CA LYS A 9 -43.19 8.24 -50.24
C LYS A 9 -43.48 6.85 -49.70
N GLU A 10 -42.58 6.30 -48.89
CA GLU A 10 -42.66 4.92 -48.39
C GLU A 10 -43.45 4.81 -47.07
N TYR A 11 -43.30 5.77 -46.16
CA TYR A 11 -43.90 5.76 -44.81
C TYR A 11 -44.94 6.88 -44.58
N GLY A 12 -45.11 7.80 -45.54
CA GLY A 12 -46.07 8.89 -45.45
C GLY A 12 -45.72 9.93 -44.39
N THR A 13 -46.74 10.63 -43.87
CA THR A 13 -46.61 11.63 -42.80
C THR A 13 -46.82 11.04 -41.41
N GLN A 14 -47.01 9.72 -41.31
CA GLN A 14 -47.19 9.06 -40.02
C GLN A 14 -45.86 9.12 -39.25
N ARG A 15 -45.93 9.32 -37.92
CA ARG A 15 -44.77 9.37 -37.04
C ARG A 15 -44.68 8.05 -36.25
N PRO A 16 -44.06 7.00 -36.81
CA PRO A 16 -43.98 5.70 -36.14
C PRO A 16 -43.02 5.70 -34.95
N PHE A 17 -42.12 6.69 -34.86
CA PHE A 17 -41.16 6.83 -33.76
C PHE A 17 -41.71 7.75 -32.68
N THR A 18 -42.49 7.20 -31.79
CA THR A 18 -42.94 7.87 -30.56
C THR A 18 -42.32 7.20 -29.35
N VAL A 19 -41.82 7.99 -28.41
CA VAL A 19 -41.40 7.46 -27.12
C VAL A 19 -42.62 7.17 -26.24
N PRO A 20 -42.55 6.17 -25.35
CA PRO A 20 -43.57 5.97 -24.34
C PRO A 20 -43.72 7.20 -23.44
N GLU A 21 -44.92 7.37 -22.88
CA GLU A 21 -45.16 8.35 -21.82
C GLU A 21 -44.15 8.16 -20.68
N ASN A 22 -43.64 9.26 -20.14
CA ASN A 22 -42.64 9.28 -19.06
C ASN A 22 -41.26 8.68 -19.38
N TYR A 23 -40.93 8.38 -20.65
CA TYR A 23 -39.60 7.86 -21.01
C TYR A 23 -38.45 8.74 -20.51
N PHE A 24 -38.52 10.04 -20.77
CA PHE A 24 -37.45 10.98 -20.37
C PHE A 24 -37.49 11.37 -18.90
N SER A 25 -38.65 11.33 -18.25
CA SER A 25 -38.76 11.64 -16.81
C SER A 25 -38.16 10.53 -15.95
N GLU A 26 -38.33 9.26 -16.35
CA GLU A 26 -37.74 8.12 -15.64
C GLU A 26 -36.31 7.78 -16.08
N LEU A 27 -35.85 8.30 -17.22
CA LEU A 27 -34.52 7.99 -17.77
C LEU A 27 -33.40 8.23 -16.76
N SER A 28 -33.40 9.39 -16.12
CA SER A 28 -32.37 9.74 -15.12
C SER A 28 -32.37 8.76 -13.95
N SER A 29 -33.56 8.40 -13.44
CA SER A 29 -33.71 7.45 -12.33
C SER A 29 -33.19 6.06 -12.73
N ARG A 30 -33.54 5.62 -13.94
CA ARG A 30 -33.09 4.32 -14.48
C ARG A 30 -31.58 4.27 -14.70
N VAL A 31 -30.99 5.35 -15.20
CA VAL A 31 -29.53 5.45 -15.38
C VAL A 31 -28.83 5.39 -14.03
N MET A 32 -29.27 6.18 -13.04
CA MET A 32 -28.69 6.16 -11.70
C MET A 32 -28.85 4.80 -11.01
N ALA A 33 -29.97 4.11 -11.20
CA ALA A 33 -30.19 2.77 -10.66
C ALA A 33 -29.34 1.68 -11.35
N GLN A 34 -28.84 1.93 -12.55
CA GLN A 34 -27.94 1.02 -13.28
C GLN A 34 -26.47 1.28 -13.01
N ILE A 35 -26.12 2.43 -12.44
CA ILE A 35 -24.79 2.63 -11.90
C ILE A 35 -24.68 1.62 -10.77
N PRO A 36 -23.70 0.70 -10.81
CA PRO A 36 -23.38 -0.09 -9.64
C PRO A 36 -23.12 0.93 -8.55
N THR A 37 -24.03 1.04 -7.59
CA THR A 37 -23.66 1.56 -6.29
C THR A 37 -22.64 0.54 -5.85
N GLU A 38 -21.36 0.86 -6.09
CA GLU A 38 -20.24 0.37 -5.31
C GLU A 38 -20.54 0.84 -3.89
N GLU A 39 -21.59 0.28 -3.27
CA GLU A 39 -21.53 -0.04 -1.88
C GLU A 39 -20.27 -0.86 -1.84
N GLN A 40 -19.22 -0.18 -1.42
CA GLN A 40 -18.07 -0.74 -0.79
C GLN A 40 -18.64 -1.65 0.30
N LYS A 41 -19.10 -2.84 -0.11
CA LYS A 41 -18.78 -4.04 0.62
C LYS A 41 -17.28 -3.99 0.61
N GLU A 42 -16.77 -3.32 1.62
CA GLU A 42 -15.61 -3.74 2.37
C GLU A 42 -15.75 -5.25 2.45
N ALA A 43 -15.32 -5.92 1.39
CA ALA A 43 -14.72 -7.21 1.51
C ALA A 43 -13.56 -6.88 2.41
N VAL A 44 -13.81 -6.97 3.72
CA VAL A 44 -12.81 -7.07 4.76
C VAL A 44 -11.98 -8.23 4.26
N VAL A 45 -10.95 -7.91 3.50
CA VAL A 45 -9.95 -8.87 3.10
C VAL A 45 -9.35 -9.23 4.44
N GLU A 46 -9.80 -10.35 4.99
CA GLU A 46 -9.14 -10.95 6.14
C GLU A 46 -7.72 -11.25 5.66
N VAL A 47 -6.82 -10.29 5.84
CA VAL A 47 -5.41 -10.46 5.57
C VAL A 47 -4.91 -11.40 6.66
N LYS A 48 -5.10 -12.70 6.44
CA LYS A 48 -4.59 -13.74 7.30
C LYS A 48 -3.09 -13.47 7.45
N PRO A 49 -2.59 -13.12 8.64
CA PRO A 49 -1.20 -12.76 8.77
C PRO A 49 -0.37 -13.98 8.37
N ARG A 50 0.57 -13.77 7.44
CA ARG A 50 1.55 -14.76 6.98
C ARG A 50 2.52 -15.13 8.12
N ARG A 51 2.00 -15.69 9.22
CA ARG A 51 2.80 -16.23 10.32
C ARG A 51 3.58 -17.49 9.92
N ALA A 52 3.41 -17.99 8.70
CA ALA A 52 4.09 -19.17 8.18
C ALA A 52 5.58 -18.92 7.84
N THR A 53 5.98 -17.70 7.46
CA THR A 53 7.37 -17.41 7.06
C THR A 53 8.32 -17.34 8.26
N LEU A 54 7.83 -16.93 9.44
CA LEU A 54 8.58 -16.94 10.70
C LEU A 54 8.99 -18.34 11.16
N ARG A 55 8.33 -19.40 10.67
CA ARG A 55 8.69 -20.78 11.03
C ARG A 55 9.95 -21.26 10.32
N TYR A 56 10.25 -20.72 9.13
CA TYR A 56 11.45 -21.04 8.36
C TYR A 56 12.70 -20.29 8.85
N LEU A 57 12.53 -19.21 9.62
CA LEU A 57 13.63 -18.46 10.27
C LEU A 57 14.11 -19.12 11.58
N ARG A 58 13.32 -20.02 12.17
CA ARG A 58 13.67 -20.74 13.41
C ARG A 58 14.98 -21.54 13.32
N PRO A 59 15.26 -22.33 12.26
CA PRO A 59 16.54 -23.02 12.13
C PRO A 59 17.72 -22.06 11.88
N LEU A 60 17.48 -20.91 11.24
CA LEU A 60 18.52 -19.91 10.98
C LEU A 60 18.96 -19.21 12.28
N ALA A 61 18.02 -18.93 13.18
CA ALA A 61 18.34 -18.42 14.52
C ALA A 61 19.20 -19.40 15.33
N ALA A 62 18.93 -20.71 15.25
CA ALA A 62 19.74 -21.73 15.93
C ALA A 62 21.18 -21.78 15.40
N ALA A 63 21.38 -21.64 14.08
CA ALA A 63 22.72 -21.59 13.48
C ALA A 63 23.50 -20.31 13.86
N ALA A 64 22.83 -19.15 13.93
CA ALA A 64 23.46 -17.91 14.39
C ALA A 64 23.90 -18.01 15.86
N MET A 65 23.11 -18.68 16.71
CA MET A 65 23.45 -18.90 18.11
C MET A 65 24.69 -19.78 18.29
N THR A 66 24.86 -20.84 17.48
CA THR A 66 26.07 -21.68 17.57
C THR A 66 27.32 -20.93 17.12
N ILE A 67 27.21 -20.12 16.05
CA ILE A 67 28.31 -19.26 15.59
C ILE A 67 28.68 -18.22 16.66
N GLY A 68 27.68 -17.58 17.28
CA GLY A 68 27.87 -16.62 18.36
C GLY A 68 28.54 -17.22 19.60
N VAL A 69 28.10 -18.39 20.06
CA VAL A 69 28.70 -19.08 21.22
C VAL A 69 30.14 -19.49 20.94
N VAL A 70 30.45 -19.97 19.72
CA VAL A 70 31.82 -20.34 19.33
C VAL A 70 32.72 -19.10 19.25
N LEU A 71 32.27 -17.99 18.69
CA LEU A 71 33.04 -16.74 18.62
C LEU A 71 33.29 -16.15 20.01
N VAL A 72 32.27 -16.07 20.87
CA VAL A 72 32.40 -15.59 22.24
C VAL A 72 33.32 -16.50 23.05
N GLY A 73 33.18 -17.82 22.90
CA GLY A 73 34.08 -18.80 23.53
C GLY A 73 35.53 -18.66 23.03
N PHE A 74 35.74 -18.47 21.73
CA PHE A 74 37.05 -18.29 21.13
C PHE A 74 37.74 -17.00 21.60
N LEU A 75 37.02 -15.87 21.65
CA LEU A 75 37.52 -14.61 22.17
C LEU A 75 37.84 -14.71 23.67
N ALA A 76 36.97 -15.34 24.46
CA ALA A 76 37.20 -15.55 25.88
C ALA A 76 38.40 -16.47 26.15
N TYR A 77 38.60 -17.51 25.34
CA TYR A 77 39.78 -18.37 25.42
C TYR A 77 41.05 -17.63 25.03
N HIS A 78 41.01 -16.81 23.97
CA HIS A 78 42.15 -16.01 23.55
C HIS A 78 42.54 -14.94 24.59
N GLU A 79 41.55 -14.37 25.29
CA GLU A 79 41.78 -13.43 26.40
C GLU A 79 42.35 -14.12 27.65
N PHE A 80 42.02 -15.40 27.87
CA PHE A 80 42.52 -16.17 29.01
C PHE A 80 43.91 -16.79 28.79
N ASP A 81 44.24 -17.16 27.53
CA ASP A 81 45.54 -17.72 27.15
C ASP A 81 46.58 -16.60 26.90
N GLY A 82 46.12 -15.39 26.58
CA GLY A 82 46.90 -14.15 26.57
C GLY A 82 47.08 -13.58 27.98
N GLY A 83 47.93 -14.21 28.78
CA GLY A 83 48.15 -13.85 30.19
C GLY A 83 48.31 -12.35 30.49
N GLN A 84 47.52 -11.90 31.48
CA GLN A 84 47.72 -10.73 32.36
C GLN A 84 48.50 -9.53 31.79
N GLY A 85 47.76 -8.51 31.37
CA GLY A 85 48.26 -7.13 31.25
C GLY A 85 47.52 -6.40 30.12
N LYS A 86 46.44 -5.68 30.39
CA LYS A 86 46.47 -4.42 31.15
C LYS A 86 45.05 -4.03 31.55
N HIS A 87 44.86 -3.78 32.84
CA HIS A 87 43.84 -2.84 33.29
C HIS A 87 44.33 -1.44 32.87
N ALA A 88 43.83 -0.93 31.75
CA ALA A 88 43.99 0.47 31.38
C ALA A 88 42.66 0.96 30.81
N LEU A 89 41.96 1.68 31.67
CA LEU A 89 40.90 2.62 31.36
C LEU A 89 41.22 3.40 30.07
N ALA A 90 40.33 3.29 29.10
CA ALA A 90 40.08 4.27 28.03
C ALA A 90 38.61 4.05 27.66
N ASP A 91 37.65 4.57 28.42
CA ASP A 91 37.21 5.97 28.38
C ASP A 91 37.51 6.68 27.06
N SER A 92 36.43 7.14 26.44
CA SER A 92 36.38 8.05 25.30
C SER A 92 37.07 7.61 23.99
N HIS A 93 36.33 6.91 23.13
CA HIS A 93 36.19 7.41 21.77
C HIS A 93 34.90 6.88 21.12
N LEU A 94 34.05 7.83 20.68
CA LEU A 94 33.14 7.69 19.55
C LEU A 94 31.90 6.82 19.81
N ALA A 95 30.78 7.33 20.33
CA ALA A 95 30.01 8.42 19.72
C ALA A 95 29.95 8.35 18.17
N GLN A 96 30.00 7.13 17.61
CA GLN A 96 29.73 6.86 16.19
C GLN A 96 28.61 5.81 16.15
N GLY A 97 27.41 6.26 15.81
CA GLY A 97 26.22 5.42 15.75
C GLY A 97 24.93 6.19 15.94
N ALA A 98 25.00 7.41 16.48
CA ALA A 98 23.86 8.33 16.64
C ALA A 98 23.93 9.55 15.71
N HIS A 99 24.69 9.46 14.62
CA HIS A 99 24.84 10.55 13.64
C HIS A 99 24.83 10.03 12.19
N GLU A 100 23.98 9.04 11.92
CA GLU A 100 23.63 8.64 10.54
C GLU A 100 22.11 8.59 10.31
N ALA A 101 21.31 9.13 11.23
CA ALA A 101 19.85 9.11 11.14
C ALA A 101 19.23 10.49 10.84
N SER A 102 20.01 11.48 10.40
CA SER A 102 19.49 12.85 10.20
C SER A 102 19.94 13.51 8.90
N ALA A 103 20.78 12.86 8.09
CA ALA A 103 21.22 13.40 6.80
C ALA A 103 20.64 12.62 5.59
N SER A 104 20.12 11.40 5.78
CA SER A 104 19.38 10.66 4.73
C SER A 104 17.86 10.78 4.85
N SER A 105 17.35 11.26 6.00
CA SER A 105 15.93 11.22 6.30
C SER A 105 15.07 12.20 5.50
N GLU A 106 15.66 13.25 4.92
CA GLU A 106 14.95 14.16 4.00
C GLU A 106 14.68 13.47 2.66
N ASP A 107 15.67 12.77 2.09
CA ASP A 107 15.48 11.96 0.88
C ASP A 107 14.53 10.78 1.14
N ASP A 108 14.63 10.12 2.30
CA ASP A 108 13.73 9.03 2.69
C ASP A 108 12.28 9.51 2.90
N PHE A 109 12.09 10.74 3.39
CA PHE A 109 10.77 11.33 3.61
C PHE A 109 10.12 11.74 2.30
N ASP A 110 10.87 12.40 1.40
CA ASP A 110 10.39 12.74 0.06
C ASP A 110 10.08 11.48 -0.74
N GLN A 111 10.91 10.44 -0.62
CA GLN A 111 10.65 9.15 -1.23
C GLN A 111 9.42 8.45 -0.62
N ALA A 112 9.23 8.53 0.70
CA ALA A 112 8.00 8.03 1.33
C ALA A 112 6.77 8.82 0.86
N ALA A 113 6.87 10.13 0.71
CA ALA A 113 5.80 10.99 0.19
C ALA A 113 5.45 10.64 -1.27
N ASP A 114 6.46 10.40 -2.12
CA ASP A 114 6.29 9.92 -3.49
C ASP A 114 5.62 8.53 -3.54
N TYR A 115 5.89 7.66 -2.56
CA TYR A 115 5.23 6.34 -2.45
C TYR A 115 3.80 6.42 -1.91
N PHE A 116 3.49 7.42 -1.08
CA PHE A 116 2.14 7.60 -0.58
C PHE A 116 1.18 8.05 -1.67
N MET A 117 1.66 8.68 -2.77
CA MET A 117 0.87 9.16 -3.92
C MET A 117 -0.54 9.62 -3.51
N ILE A 118 -0.62 10.45 -2.47
CA ILE A 118 -1.92 10.92 -1.95
C ILE A 118 -2.45 11.96 -2.92
N ASP A 119 -3.45 11.57 -3.70
CA ASP A 119 -4.19 12.49 -4.56
C ASP A 119 -5.21 13.28 -3.72
N GLU A 120 -5.67 14.42 -4.25
CA GLU A 120 -6.68 15.26 -3.57
C GLU A 120 -7.96 14.45 -3.24
N SER A 121 -8.31 13.47 -4.07
CA SER A 121 -9.42 12.55 -3.82
C SER A 121 -9.22 11.67 -2.58
N ASP A 122 -7.98 11.25 -2.30
CA ASP A 122 -7.67 10.40 -1.15
C ASP A 122 -7.84 11.17 0.15
N MET A 123 -7.54 12.48 0.16
CA MET A 123 -7.86 13.37 1.29
C MET A 123 -9.36 13.47 1.55
N TYR A 124 -10.19 13.59 0.50
CA TYR A 124 -11.64 13.66 0.64
C TYR A 124 -12.25 12.35 1.16
N ALA A 125 -11.67 11.20 0.80
CA ALA A 125 -12.12 9.90 1.28
C ALA A 125 -12.01 9.76 2.81
N TYR A 126 -10.93 10.28 3.41
CA TYR A 126 -10.77 10.28 4.88
C TYR A 126 -11.80 11.16 5.58
N LEU A 127 -12.02 12.39 5.10
CA LEU A 127 -13.00 13.32 5.68
C LEU A 127 -14.44 12.84 5.52
N ALA A 128 -14.74 12.14 4.41
CA ALA A 128 -16.06 11.57 4.16
C ALA A 128 -16.32 10.27 4.94
N SER A 129 -15.27 9.60 5.44
CA SER A 129 -15.37 8.37 6.24
C SER A 129 -15.57 8.62 7.74
N GLU A 130 -15.50 9.88 8.20
CA GLU A 130 -15.66 10.28 9.60
C GLU A 130 -17.11 10.67 10.00
N GLU A 131 -18.12 10.21 9.24
CA GLU A 131 -19.56 10.35 9.56
C GLU A 131 -20.23 8.97 9.72
#